data_AF-A0A0D2N3B9-F1
#
_entry.id   AF-A0A0D2N3B9-F1
#
_cell.length_a   1.000
_cell.length_b   1.000
_cell.length_c   1.000
_cell.angle_alpha   90.00
_cell.angle_beta   90.00
_cell.angle_gamma   90.00
#
_symmetry.space_group_name_H-M   'P 1'
#
loop_
_entity.id
_entity.type
_entity.pdbx_description
1 polymer ?
#
loop_
_entity_poly.entity_id
_entity_poly.type
_entity_poly.pdbx_seq_one_letter_code
_entity_poly.pdbx_strand_id
1 'polypeptide(L)'
;MKPLRMPEPLLHSWFPGAPLPLDIRVQLEVDGRPWGGRSDTTIGRGRAFGKGVRTLPELEGWRLTAIRRAAGHNALDLILTGSGRQQLHQQQRRQQRQQQQQQQQQQQQQQQQQQQQQQQREREQLKQLKAHNRAAAQGFRCGASCDATANAEPAAKRARLATAAAAPRPTAEPRHQLTTRPGPGPAKQAGVAATARAQAQPAAVVAVVQGEAAVAAALVGLCLDEVPLPAAPSPGATAEAAAAAEAALQEAAIGACEGALRTAEALRLPPERVDAVCGGVQAATEEAVACRRFLGMEYPRLQRACAAGAVEVVRAWMDRTAALSS
;
A
#
# COMPACT_ATOMS: atom_id res chain seq x y z
N MET A 1 30.77 -4.36 -12.83
CA MET A 1 30.07 -3.26 -12.10
C MET A 1 30.86 -1.97 -12.21
N LYS A 2 30.20 -0.83 -12.44
CA LYS A 2 30.88 0.48 -12.41
C LYS A 2 31.39 0.75 -10.98
N PRO A 3 32.59 1.34 -10.81
CA PRO A 3 33.10 1.70 -9.51
C PRO A 3 32.14 2.68 -8.81
N LEU A 4 31.69 2.35 -7.60
CA LEU A 4 30.92 3.31 -6.82
C LEU A 4 31.84 4.49 -6.46
N ARG A 5 31.42 5.70 -6.86
CA ARG A 5 32.16 6.95 -6.61
C ARG A 5 31.34 7.87 -5.74
N MET A 6 31.97 8.43 -4.73
CA MET A 6 31.37 9.43 -3.88
C MET A 6 31.33 10.78 -4.63
N PRO A 7 30.17 11.45 -4.68
CA PRO A 7 30.07 12.79 -5.25
C PRO A 7 31.00 13.75 -4.53
N GLU A 8 31.71 14.58 -5.29
CA GLU A 8 32.69 15.53 -4.77
C GLU A 8 32.10 16.56 -3.79
N PRO A 9 30.90 17.14 -4.04
CA PRO A 9 30.28 18.05 -3.09
C PRO A 9 29.95 17.37 -1.74
N LEU A 10 29.48 16.11 -1.77
CA LEU A 10 29.17 15.36 -0.55
C LEU A 10 30.43 15.05 0.25
N LEU A 11 31.53 14.70 -0.43
CA LEU A 11 32.80 14.42 0.23
C LEU A 11 33.32 15.66 0.98
N HIS A 12 33.30 16.83 0.34
CA HIS A 12 33.75 18.09 0.97
C HIS A 12 32.83 18.54 2.11
N SER A 13 31.51 18.36 1.94
CA SER A 13 30.53 18.70 2.97
C SER A 13 30.67 17.83 4.21
N TRP A 14 30.87 16.52 4.05
CA TRP A 14 30.90 15.58 5.17
C TRP A 14 32.28 15.39 5.79
N PHE A 15 33.35 15.64 5.02
CA PHE A 15 34.75 15.48 5.43
C PHE A 15 35.59 16.69 5.00
N PRO A 16 35.29 17.89 5.51
CA PRO A 16 35.99 19.11 5.10
C PRO A 16 37.48 19.02 5.43
N GLY A 17 38.34 19.24 4.43
CA GLY A 17 39.80 19.24 4.57
C GLY A 17 40.44 17.86 4.82
N ALA A 18 39.67 16.77 4.79
CA ALA A 18 40.21 15.44 5.00
C ALA A 18 41.10 15.01 3.81
N PRO A 19 42.34 14.54 4.04
CA PRO A 19 43.20 14.07 2.96
C PRO A 19 42.69 12.75 2.40
N LEU A 20 42.95 12.51 1.10
CA LEU A 20 42.69 11.22 0.44
C LEU A 20 43.99 10.42 0.29
N PRO A 21 43.99 9.10 0.57
CA PRO A 21 42.83 8.25 0.88
C PRO A 21 42.26 8.48 2.29
N LEU A 22 40.94 8.38 2.42
CA LEU A 22 40.24 8.57 3.69
C LEU A 22 39.70 7.23 4.20
N ASP A 23 40.11 6.83 5.40
CA ASP A 23 39.56 5.67 6.10
C ASP A 23 38.17 5.98 6.65
N ILE A 24 37.21 5.14 6.29
CA ILE A 24 35.80 5.27 6.66
C ILE A 24 35.22 3.92 7.09
N ARG A 25 34.13 3.96 7.87
CA ARG A 25 33.30 2.80 8.21
C ARG A 25 32.01 2.87 7.43
N VAL A 26 31.69 1.80 6.73
CA VAL A 26 30.48 1.70 5.91
C VAL A 26 29.54 0.66 6.49
N GLN A 27 28.27 1.03 6.69
CA GLN A 27 27.17 0.09 6.88
C GLN A 27 26.34 0.01 5.62
N LEU A 28 25.82 -1.16 5.30
CA LEU A 28 24.85 -1.32 4.23
C LEU A 28 23.45 -1.28 4.85
N GLU A 29 22.52 -0.59 4.21
CA GLU A 29 21.11 -0.60 4.56
C GLU A 29 20.32 -1.07 3.35
N VAL A 30 19.51 -2.10 3.55
CA VAL A 30 18.71 -2.76 2.52
C VAL A 30 17.24 -2.58 2.89
N ASP A 31 16.50 -1.85 2.06
CA ASP A 31 15.07 -1.56 2.27
C ASP A 31 14.75 -1.05 3.69
N GLY A 32 15.58 -0.11 4.18
CA GLY A 32 15.42 0.51 5.49
C GLY A 32 15.91 -0.33 6.68
N ARG A 33 16.56 -1.48 6.43
CA ARG A 33 17.11 -2.35 7.49
C ARG A 33 18.63 -2.47 7.36
N PRO A 34 19.40 -2.34 8.47
CA PRO A 34 20.83 -2.53 8.43
C PRO A 34 21.16 -3.96 8.00
N TRP A 35 22.05 -4.10 7.04
CA TRP A 35 22.53 -5.36 6.50
C TRP A 35 23.97 -5.58 6.91
N GLY A 36 24.17 -6.54 7.82
CA GLY A 36 25.47 -6.84 8.40
C GLY A 36 26.00 -5.77 9.37
N GLY A 37 27.25 -5.98 9.80
CA GLY A 37 27.99 -5.03 10.61
C GLY A 37 28.63 -3.92 9.77
N ARG A 38 29.23 -2.94 10.45
CA ARG A 38 30.05 -1.93 9.77
C ARG A 38 31.36 -2.54 9.33
N SER A 39 31.76 -2.22 8.11
CA SER A 39 33.02 -2.66 7.51
C SER A 39 33.92 -1.46 7.28
N ASP A 40 35.20 -1.60 7.62
CA ASP A 40 36.20 -0.59 7.30
C ASP A 40 36.48 -0.59 5.80
N THR A 41 36.54 0.60 5.22
CA THR A 41 36.88 0.80 3.82
C THR A 41 37.57 2.14 3.62
N THR A 42 38.11 2.35 2.43
CA THR A 42 38.82 3.58 2.06
C THR A 42 38.15 4.28 0.90
N ILE A 43 38.07 5.60 0.97
CA ILE A 43 37.79 6.43 -0.19
C ILE A 43 39.13 6.80 -0.82
N GLY A 44 39.42 6.26 -2.00
CA GLY A 44 40.67 6.57 -2.72
C GLY A 44 40.67 7.99 -3.31
N ARG A 45 41.83 8.43 -3.85
CA ARG A 45 41.96 9.74 -4.52
C ARG A 45 40.97 9.94 -5.69
N GLY A 46 40.59 8.87 -6.37
CA GLY A 46 39.55 8.87 -7.39
C GLY A 46 38.11 8.90 -6.84
N ARG A 47 37.94 9.17 -5.54
CA ARG A 47 36.67 9.17 -4.78
C ARG A 47 35.91 7.85 -4.83
N ALA A 48 36.57 6.78 -5.27
CA ALA A 48 35.97 5.47 -5.35
C ALA A 48 36.12 4.74 -4.02
N PHE A 49 35.07 4.03 -3.61
CA PHE A 49 35.15 3.13 -2.46
C PHE A 49 36.12 1.97 -2.76
N GLY A 50 36.89 1.60 -1.75
CA GLY A 50 37.85 0.50 -1.75
C GLY A 50 37.18 -0.88 -1.93
N LYS A 51 38.02 -1.93 -1.96
CA LYS A 51 37.63 -3.29 -2.42
C LYS A 51 36.39 -3.86 -1.71
N GLY A 52 36.17 -3.58 -0.43
CA GLY A 52 35.12 -4.23 0.38
C GLY A 52 33.67 -4.01 -0.08
N VAL A 53 33.35 -2.90 -0.78
CA VAL A 53 31.96 -2.63 -1.23
C VAL A 53 31.65 -3.34 -2.56
N ARG A 54 32.68 -3.73 -3.33
CA ARG A 54 32.51 -4.29 -4.68
C ARG A 54 32.45 -5.80 -4.73
N THR A 55 32.86 -6.47 -3.68
CA THR A 55 33.05 -7.93 -3.64
C THR A 55 31.87 -8.67 -3.03
N LEU A 56 30.72 -8.02 -2.86
CA LEU A 56 29.52 -8.65 -2.31
C LEU A 56 28.64 -9.11 -3.48
N PRO A 57 28.78 -10.36 -3.96
CA PRO A 57 27.92 -10.92 -5.00
C PRO A 57 26.44 -10.92 -4.58
N GLU A 58 26.16 -10.90 -3.28
CA GLU A 58 24.82 -10.79 -2.71
C GLU A 58 24.14 -9.46 -3.04
N LEU A 59 24.94 -8.44 -3.42
CA LEU A 59 24.44 -7.14 -3.88
C LEU A 59 24.16 -7.11 -5.40
N GLU A 60 24.29 -8.23 -6.11
CA GLU A 60 23.92 -8.30 -7.52
C GLU A 60 22.43 -8.02 -7.71
N GLY A 61 22.12 -6.98 -8.48
CA GLY A 61 20.74 -6.51 -8.64
C GLY A 61 20.25 -5.57 -7.53
N TRP A 62 21.12 -5.03 -6.68
CA TRP A 62 20.77 -3.91 -5.80
C TRP A 62 21.19 -2.58 -6.42
N ARG A 63 20.37 -1.54 -6.25
CA ARG A 63 20.68 -0.18 -6.69
C ARG A 63 20.98 0.66 -5.47
N LEU A 64 22.14 1.32 -5.45
CA LEU A 64 22.41 2.37 -4.48
C LEU A 64 21.53 3.58 -4.79
N THR A 65 20.64 3.92 -3.88
CA THR A 65 19.73 5.06 -4.02
C THR A 65 20.19 6.26 -3.23
N ALA A 66 20.82 6.05 -2.08
CA ALA A 66 21.29 7.14 -1.25
C ALA A 66 22.55 6.76 -0.45
N ILE A 67 23.26 7.80 -0.01
CA ILE A 67 24.37 7.71 0.94
C ILE A 67 24.00 8.66 2.06
N ARG A 68 24.17 8.25 3.32
CA ARG A 68 24.00 9.14 4.46
C ARG A 68 25.20 9.07 5.39
N ARG A 69 25.47 10.17 6.10
CA ARG A 69 26.47 10.21 7.17
C ARG A 69 25.84 9.62 8.43
N ALA A 70 26.50 8.65 9.00
CA ALA A 70 26.02 7.97 10.19
C ALA A 70 26.69 8.53 11.46
N ALA A 71 26.16 8.21 12.63
CA ALA A 71 26.79 8.59 13.89
C ALA A 71 28.18 7.95 14.03
N GLY A 72 29.17 8.76 14.42
CA GLY A 72 30.57 8.37 14.61
C GLY A 72 31.55 9.04 13.66
N HIS A 73 32.85 8.92 13.96
CA HIS A 73 33.89 9.41 13.06
C HIS A 73 33.95 8.56 11.79
N ASN A 74 33.92 9.25 10.66
CA ASN A 74 34.07 8.68 9.32
C ASN A 74 33.08 7.56 9.01
N ALA A 75 31.86 7.62 9.55
CA ALA A 75 30.85 6.61 9.34
C ALA A 75 29.85 7.01 8.25
N LEU A 76 29.59 6.09 7.31
CA LEU A 76 28.61 6.23 6.25
C LEU A 76 27.67 5.03 6.24
N ASP A 77 26.40 5.27 5.94
CA ASP A 77 25.47 4.20 5.58
C ASP A 77 25.17 4.31 4.07
N LEU A 78 25.30 3.20 3.36
CA LEU A 78 24.93 3.05 1.95
C LEU A 78 23.53 2.46 1.87
N ILE A 79 22.59 3.23 1.34
CA ILE A 79 21.19 2.82 1.21
C ILE A 79 21.01 2.18 -0.17
N LEU A 80 20.77 0.88 -0.13
CA LEU A 80 20.52 0.02 -1.26
C LEU A 80 19.03 -0.30 -1.28
N THR A 81 18.39 -0.10 -2.42
CA THR A 81 17.05 -0.64 -2.66
C THR A 81 17.13 -1.74 -3.71
N GLY A 82 16.27 -2.74 -3.56
CA GLY A 82 16.21 -3.83 -4.52
C GLY A 82 16.00 -3.25 -5.90
N SER A 83 16.82 -3.63 -6.90
CA SER A 83 16.49 -3.24 -8.26
C SER A 83 15.08 -3.74 -8.56
N GLY A 84 14.32 -2.97 -9.32
CA GLY A 84 12.93 -3.29 -9.67
C GLY A 84 12.74 -4.69 -10.25
N ARG A 85 13.79 -5.46 -10.56
CA ARG A 85 13.74 -6.89 -10.88
C ARG A 85 13.10 -7.74 -9.79
N GLN A 86 13.39 -7.50 -8.51
CA GLN A 86 12.77 -8.30 -7.45
C GLN A 86 11.29 -7.96 -7.31
N GLN A 87 10.94 -6.68 -7.44
CA GLN A 87 9.56 -6.21 -7.48
C GLN A 87 8.82 -6.74 -8.72
N LEU A 88 9.47 -6.72 -9.90
CA LEU A 88 8.95 -7.30 -11.14
C LEU A 88 8.72 -8.80 -10.99
N HIS A 89 9.68 -9.54 -10.41
CA HIS A 89 9.54 -10.97 -10.17
C HIS A 89 8.41 -11.27 -9.16
N GLN A 90 8.27 -10.43 -8.13
CA GLN A 90 7.17 -10.54 -7.17
C GLN A 90 5.83 -10.21 -7.82
N GLN A 91 5.78 -9.22 -8.72
CA GLN A 91 4.60 -8.86 -9.50
C GLN A 91 4.22 -9.99 -10.48
N GLN A 92 5.20 -10.59 -11.15
CA GLN A 92 5.01 -11.76 -12.02
C GLN A 92 4.48 -12.97 -11.24
N ARG A 93 5.02 -13.23 -10.04
CA ARG A 93 4.49 -14.26 -9.14
C ARG A 93 3.06 -13.97 -8.69
N ARG A 94 2.71 -12.70 -8.42
CA ARG A 94 1.33 -12.32 -8.10
C ARG A 94 0.40 -12.57 -9.28
N GLN A 95 0.79 -12.21 -10.50
CA GLN A 95 -0.01 -12.50 -11.70
C GLN A 95 -0.18 -14.01 -11.95
N GLN A 96 0.88 -14.81 -11.81
CA GLN A 96 0.77 -16.27 -11.92
C GLN A 96 -0.15 -16.87 -10.85
N ARG A 97 -0.09 -16.39 -9.60
CA ARG A 97 -0.99 -16.84 -8.54
C ARG A 97 -2.44 -16.46 -8.82
N GLN A 98 -2.71 -15.28 -9.38
CA GLN A 98 -4.07 -14.91 -9.79
C GLN A 98 -4.60 -15.80 -10.91
N GLN A 99 -3.77 -16.13 -11.91
CA GLN A 99 -4.18 -17.06 -12.97
C GLN A 99 -4.47 -18.47 -12.43
N GLN A 100 -3.65 -18.98 -11.50
CA GLN A 100 -3.93 -20.27 -10.86
C GLN A 100 -5.22 -20.26 -10.04
N GLN A 101 -5.50 -19.16 -9.32
CA GLN A 101 -6.76 -19.04 -8.58
C GLN A 101 -7.98 -19.01 -9.51
N GLN A 102 -7.90 -18.32 -10.65
CA GLN A 102 -8.99 -18.33 -11.63
C GLN A 102 -9.22 -19.72 -12.22
N GLN A 103 -8.15 -20.47 -12.54
CA GLN A 103 -8.30 -21.85 -13.02
C GLN A 103 -8.93 -22.77 -11.96
N GLN A 104 -8.55 -22.63 -10.68
CA GLN A 104 -9.18 -23.39 -9.60
C GLN A 104 -10.67 -23.05 -9.45
N GLN A 105 -11.06 -21.77 -9.56
CA GLN A 105 -12.47 -21.39 -9.52
C GLN A 105 -13.26 -21.97 -10.69
N GLN A 106 -12.71 -21.98 -11.90
CA GLN A 106 -13.38 -22.60 -13.05
C GLN A 106 -13.54 -24.11 -12.88
N GLN A 107 -12.54 -24.82 -12.33
CA GLN A 107 -12.67 -26.24 -12.04
C GLN A 107 -13.76 -26.52 -10.98
N GLN A 108 -13.84 -25.69 -9.93
CA GLN A 108 -14.92 -25.83 -8.94
C GLN A 108 -16.30 -25.58 -9.55
N GLN A 109 -16.45 -24.60 -10.44
CA GLN A 109 -17.73 -24.38 -11.12
C GLN A 109 -18.11 -25.55 -12.04
N GLN A 110 -17.16 -26.13 -12.76
CA GLN A 110 -17.43 -27.32 -13.58
C GLN A 110 -17.84 -28.53 -12.71
N GLN A 111 -17.19 -28.75 -11.58
CA GLN A 111 -17.61 -29.82 -10.66
C GLN A 111 -19.02 -29.59 -10.09
N GLN A 112 -19.37 -28.35 -9.74
CA GLN A 112 -20.74 -28.04 -9.32
C GLN A 112 -21.77 -28.27 -10.42
N GLN A 113 -21.46 -27.90 -11.68
CA GLN A 113 -22.37 -28.18 -12.80
C GLN A 113 -22.54 -29.68 -13.04
N GLN A 114 -21.46 -30.48 -12.94
CA GLN A 114 -21.57 -31.93 -13.06
C GLN A 114 -22.41 -32.55 -11.95
N GLN A 115 -22.25 -32.09 -10.70
CA GLN A 115 -23.11 -32.54 -9.60
C GLN A 115 -24.58 -32.15 -9.80
N GLN A 116 -24.87 -30.94 -10.30
CA GLN A 116 -26.24 -30.55 -10.62
C GLN A 116 -26.84 -31.40 -11.75
N GLN A 117 -26.06 -31.72 -12.79
CA GLN A 117 -26.52 -32.64 -13.84
C GLN A 117 -26.78 -34.05 -13.33
N GLN A 118 -25.92 -34.58 -12.45
CA GLN A 118 -26.17 -35.89 -11.82
C GLN A 118 -27.45 -35.87 -10.98
N GLN A 119 -27.66 -34.85 -10.16
CA GLN A 119 -28.91 -34.72 -9.39
C GLN A 119 -30.13 -34.58 -10.29
N GLN A 120 -30.04 -33.87 -11.41
CA GLN A 120 -31.15 -33.79 -12.36
C GLN A 120 -31.46 -35.15 -12.99
N ARG A 121 -30.44 -35.89 -13.45
CA ARG A 121 -30.63 -37.24 -14.00
C ARG A 121 -31.22 -38.20 -12.98
N GLU A 122 -30.73 -38.18 -11.74
CA GLU A 122 -31.24 -39.04 -10.68
C GLU A 122 -32.70 -38.69 -10.35
N ARG A 123 -33.04 -37.40 -10.34
CA ARG A 123 -34.42 -36.94 -10.14
C ARG A 123 -35.34 -37.33 -11.31
N GLU A 124 -34.84 -37.31 -12.54
CA GLU A 124 -35.57 -37.80 -13.71
C GLU A 124 -35.77 -39.32 -13.68
N GLN A 125 -34.73 -40.09 -13.35
CA GLN A 125 -34.85 -41.54 -13.16
C GLN A 125 -35.87 -41.87 -12.07
N LEU A 126 -35.86 -41.14 -10.96
CA LEU A 126 -36.85 -41.33 -9.89
C LEU A 126 -38.28 -41.00 -10.37
N LYS A 127 -38.45 -39.96 -11.19
CA LYS A 127 -39.75 -39.63 -11.81
C LYS A 127 -40.21 -40.74 -12.77
N GLN A 128 -39.31 -41.27 -13.60
CA GLN A 128 -39.61 -42.38 -14.51
C GLN A 128 -39.98 -43.64 -13.74
N LEU A 129 -39.25 -43.97 -12.67
CA LEU A 129 -39.54 -45.13 -11.82
C LEU A 129 -40.92 -44.99 -11.12
N LYS A 130 -41.26 -43.78 -10.65
CA LYS A 130 -42.58 -43.48 -10.07
C LYS A 130 -43.70 -43.58 -11.10
N ALA A 131 -43.49 -43.10 -12.33
CA ALA A 131 -44.45 -43.20 -13.41
C ALA A 131 -44.69 -44.67 -13.81
N HIS A 132 -43.62 -45.47 -13.88
CA HIS A 132 -43.70 -46.89 -14.21
C HIS A 132 -44.44 -47.69 -13.12
N ASN A 133 -44.12 -47.47 -11.85
CA ASN A 133 -44.84 -48.09 -10.72
C ASN A 133 -46.32 -47.71 -10.69
N ARG A 134 -46.67 -46.46 -11.05
CA ARG A 134 -48.07 -46.02 -11.14
C ARG A 134 -48.83 -46.72 -12.25
N ALA A 135 -48.21 -46.93 -13.42
CA ALA A 135 -48.81 -47.67 -14.53
C ALA A 135 -49.03 -49.15 -14.17
N ALA A 136 -48.06 -49.79 -13.52
CA ALA A 136 -48.17 -51.18 -13.06
C ALA A 136 -49.31 -51.35 -12.04
N ALA A 137 -49.49 -50.41 -11.11
CA ALA A 137 -50.58 -50.45 -10.12
C ALA A 137 -51.98 -50.26 -10.74
N GLN A 138 -52.10 -49.52 -11.85
CA GLN A 138 -53.39 -49.33 -12.54
C GLN A 138 -53.81 -50.56 -13.36
N GLY A 139 -52.86 -51.32 -13.91
CA GLY A 139 -53.14 -52.55 -14.66
C GLY A 139 -53.83 -53.66 -13.85
N PHE A 140 -53.73 -53.64 -12.52
CA PHE A 140 -54.33 -54.65 -11.65
C PHE A 140 -55.79 -54.39 -11.27
N ARG A 141 -56.36 -53.22 -11.60
CA ARG A 141 -57.73 -52.85 -11.18
C ARG A 141 -58.84 -53.12 -12.19
N CYS A 142 -58.56 -53.66 -13.37
CA CYS A 142 -59.58 -53.91 -14.40
C CYS A 142 -60.11 -55.36 -14.46
N GLY A 143 -59.72 -56.24 -13.52
CA GLY A 143 -60.04 -57.68 -13.58
C GLY A 143 -61.03 -58.22 -12.55
N ALA A 144 -61.52 -57.42 -11.59
CA ALA A 144 -62.34 -57.93 -10.48
C ALA A 144 -63.69 -57.19 -10.36
N SER A 145 -64.39 -57.02 -11.48
CA SER A 145 -65.82 -56.69 -11.52
C SER A 145 -66.61 -57.96 -11.84
N CYS A 146 -66.66 -58.88 -10.88
CA CYS A 146 -67.78 -59.79 -10.74
C CYS A 146 -68.08 -59.94 -9.24
N ASP A 147 -69.24 -59.41 -8.87
CA ASP A 147 -70.07 -59.72 -7.69
C ASP A 147 -69.44 -59.74 -6.30
N ALA A 148 -69.77 -58.74 -5.48
CA ALA A 148 -70.12 -58.97 -4.08
C ALA A 148 -70.87 -57.78 -3.46
N THR A 149 -72.07 -58.08 -3.00
CA THR A 149 -73.06 -57.23 -2.33
C THR A 149 -72.72 -56.95 -0.86
N ALA A 150 -73.11 -55.74 -0.45
CA ALA A 150 -73.69 -55.34 0.84
C ALA A 150 -72.93 -55.47 2.18
N ASN A 151 -73.06 -54.36 2.94
CA ASN A 151 -73.02 -54.17 4.39
C ASN A 151 -71.68 -54.26 5.13
N ALA A 152 -71.21 -53.11 5.66
CA ALA A 152 -71.50 -52.69 7.04
C ALA A 152 -70.59 -51.53 7.49
N GLU A 153 -71.21 -50.50 8.07
CA GLU A 153 -70.67 -49.62 9.13
C GLU A 153 -70.07 -50.46 10.29
N PRO A 154 -69.16 -49.95 11.16
CA PRO A 154 -69.41 -48.74 11.94
C PRO A 154 -68.17 -47.90 12.36
N ALA A 155 -68.49 -46.81 13.04
CA ALA A 155 -67.64 -45.87 13.75
C ALA A 155 -66.69 -46.48 14.81
N ALA A 156 -65.59 -45.75 15.08
CA ALA A 156 -65.26 -45.14 16.38
C ALA A 156 -63.78 -45.24 16.83
N LYS A 157 -63.36 -44.16 17.53
CA LYS A 157 -62.32 -44.03 18.57
C LYS A 157 -60.85 -43.73 18.19
N ARG A 158 -60.49 -42.46 18.46
CA ARG A 158 -59.37 -41.95 19.30
C ARG A 158 -58.12 -42.83 19.46
N ALA A 159 -56.94 -42.24 19.20
CA ALA A 159 -55.85 -42.11 20.19
C ALA A 159 -54.79 -41.08 19.75
N ARG A 160 -54.38 -40.23 20.71
CA ARG A 160 -53.20 -39.34 20.66
C ARG A 160 -51.91 -40.15 20.86
N LEU A 161 -50.78 -39.63 20.39
CA LEU A 161 -49.40 -39.61 20.96
C LEU A 161 -48.47 -39.10 19.84
N ALA A 162 -48.00 -37.85 19.83
CA ALA A 162 -46.89 -37.30 20.62
C ALA A 162 -45.59 -38.12 20.52
N THR A 163 -44.68 -37.77 19.62
CA THR A 163 -43.22 -37.83 19.91
C THR A 163 -42.45 -36.86 19.03
N ALA A 164 -41.68 -36.00 19.70
CA ALA A 164 -40.73 -35.05 19.15
C ALA A 164 -39.36 -35.72 18.93
N ALA A 165 -38.63 -35.30 17.90
CA ALA A 165 -37.18 -35.47 17.77
C ALA A 165 -36.67 -34.41 16.78
N ALA A 166 -36.24 -33.24 17.25
CA ALA A 166 -34.86 -32.93 17.67
C ALA A 166 -33.89 -32.85 16.48
N ALA A 167 -33.76 -31.63 15.94
CA ALA A 167 -32.69 -31.22 15.05
C ALA A 167 -31.47 -30.75 15.88
N PRO A 168 -30.22 -31.11 15.53
CA PRO A 168 -29.05 -30.44 16.07
C PRO A 168 -28.55 -29.34 15.11
N ARG A 169 -28.52 -28.10 15.62
CA ARG A 169 -27.67 -27.00 15.14
C ARG A 169 -26.32 -27.10 15.85
N PRO A 170 -25.18 -27.05 15.14
CA PRO A 170 -23.90 -26.73 15.76
C PRO A 170 -23.65 -25.21 15.71
N THR A 171 -23.71 -24.58 16.88
CA THR A 171 -23.18 -23.26 17.16
C THR A 171 -21.80 -23.46 17.79
N ALA A 172 -20.74 -22.98 17.13
CA ALA A 172 -19.39 -22.98 17.68
C ALA A 172 -18.76 -21.60 17.43
N GLU A 173 -18.90 -20.72 18.42
CA GLU A 173 -18.00 -19.59 18.66
C GLU A 173 -16.97 -20.01 19.73
N PRO A 174 -15.68 -19.69 19.54
CA PRO A 174 -14.75 -19.54 20.65
C PRO A 174 -14.46 -18.05 20.89
N ARG A 175 -15.05 -17.53 21.97
CA ARG A 175 -14.61 -16.31 22.66
C ARG A 175 -13.20 -16.51 23.20
N HIS A 176 -12.23 -15.79 22.64
CA HIS A 176 -10.94 -15.58 23.32
C HIS A 176 -11.07 -14.40 24.29
N GLN A 177 -10.67 -14.69 25.52
CA GLN A 177 -10.86 -13.89 26.72
C GLN A 177 -9.88 -12.72 26.76
N LEU A 178 -10.40 -11.56 27.19
CA LEU A 178 -9.63 -10.46 27.71
C LEU A 178 -8.77 -10.94 28.89
N THR A 179 -7.44 -10.79 28.76
CA THR A 179 -6.53 -10.80 29.91
C THR A 179 -6.08 -9.36 30.15
N THR A 180 -6.81 -8.67 31.02
CA THR A 180 -6.42 -7.40 31.62
C THR A 180 -5.36 -7.69 32.70
N ARG A 181 -4.16 -7.12 32.54
CA ARG A 181 -3.08 -7.19 33.53
C ARG A 181 -3.00 -5.85 34.29
N PRO A 182 -3.01 -5.83 35.63
CA PRO A 182 -2.92 -4.62 36.43
C PRO A 182 -1.47 -4.16 36.61
N GLY A 183 -1.29 -2.83 36.75
CA GLY A 183 -0.01 -2.15 36.95
C GLY A 183 0.62 -2.37 38.34
N PRO A 184 1.83 -1.83 38.54
CA PRO A 184 2.03 -0.69 39.46
C PRO A 184 3.03 0.32 38.86
N GLY A 185 3.10 1.62 39.16
CA GLY A 185 2.50 2.55 40.10
C GLY A 185 3.33 3.85 39.98
N PRO A 186 2.79 5.05 40.20
CA PRO A 186 3.56 6.29 40.12
C PRO A 186 4.29 6.56 41.45
N ALA A 187 5.61 6.68 41.40
CA ALA A 187 6.41 7.12 42.53
C ALA A 187 6.24 8.62 42.76
N LYS A 188 5.78 8.95 43.96
CA LYS A 188 5.83 10.28 44.59
C LYS A 188 7.28 10.67 44.91
N GLN A 189 7.71 11.85 44.49
CA GLN A 189 8.66 12.73 45.18
C GLN A 189 8.15 14.16 44.92
N ALA A 190 7.53 14.89 45.86
CA ALA A 190 8.15 15.60 47.00
C ALA A 190 9.46 16.26 46.53
N GLY A 191 9.55 17.57 46.30
CA GLY A 191 9.05 18.66 47.11
C GLY A 191 10.26 19.36 47.73
N VAL A 192 10.85 20.32 47.01
CA VAL A 192 11.71 21.36 47.57
C VAL A 192 11.42 22.66 46.84
N ALA A 193 10.77 23.57 47.56
CA ALA A 193 10.68 24.97 47.23
C ALA A 193 12.03 25.63 47.56
N ALA A 194 12.59 26.38 46.62
CA ALA A 194 13.60 27.39 46.91
C ALA A 194 13.49 28.53 45.89
N THR A 195 12.97 29.64 46.41
CA THR A 195 12.93 30.99 45.90
C THR A 195 14.24 31.45 45.29
N ALA A 196 14.26 31.91 44.02
CA ALA A 196 15.16 32.98 43.58
C ALA A 196 14.84 33.51 42.17
N ARG A 197 14.42 34.78 42.15
CA ARG A 197 14.69 35.84 41.17
C ARG A 197 14.38 35.64 39.68
N ALA A 198 13.43 36.48 39.27
CA ALA A 198 13.25 37.03 37.95
C ALA A 198 14.58 37.47 37.29
N GLN A 199 14.95 36.76 36.23
CA GLN A 199 15.74 37.28 35.12
C GLN A 199 15.00 36.89 33.84
N ALA A 200 14.28 37.85 33.27
CA ALA A 200 13.68 37.73 31.94
C ALA A 200 14.82 37.63 30.91
N GLN A 201 15.04 36.41 30.40
CA GLN A 201 15.91 36.15 29.27
C GLN A 201 15.08 36.01 27.97
N PRO A 202 15.53 36.60 26.84
CA PRO A 202 14.90 36.43 25.53
C PRO A 202 15.36 35.11 24.89
N ALA A 203 14.94 33.96 25.44
CA ALA A 203 15.32 32.64 24.94
C ALA A 203 14.30 32.01 23.95
N ALA A 204 13.11 32.60 23.81
CA ALA A 204 12.03 32.03 22.99
C ALA A 204 12.15 32.32 21.48
N VAL A 205 12.99 33.26 21.06
CA VAL A 205 13.14 33.63 19.64
C VAL A 205 14.12 32.71 18.90
N VAL A 206 15.05 32.04 19.61
CA VAL A 206 16.09 31.21 18.98
C VAL A 206 15.59 29.82 18.57
N ALA A 207 14.55 29.29 19.24
CA ALA A 207 13.99 27.97 18.92
C ALA A 207 13.17 27.95 17.62
N VAL A 208 12.55 29.06 17.25
CA VAL A 208 11.74 29.17 16.02
C VAL A 208 12.65 29.19 14.77
N VAL A 209 13.82 29.85 14.87
CA VAL A 209 14.76 29.98 13.74
C VAL A 209 15.39 28.64 13.36
N GLN A 210 15.59 27.71 14.30
CA GLN A 210 16.12 26.38 13.98
C GLN A 210 15.12 25.48 13.25
N GLY A 211 13.82 25.69 13.47
CA GLY A 211 12.78 24.91 12.80
C GLY A 211 12.71 25.18 11.29
N GLU A 212 12.80 26.46 10.90
CA GLU A 212 12.63 26.86 9.51
C GLU A 212 13.80 26.43 8.62
N ALA A 213 15.04 26.53 9.11
CA ALA A 213 16.22 26.05 8.39
C ALA A 213 16.18 24.53 8.16
N ALA A 214 15.66 23.76 9.13
CA ALA A 214 15.48 22.33 8.99
C ALA A 214 14.40 21.97 7.95
N VAL A 215 13.30 22.73 7.92
CA VAL A 215 12.24 22.58 6.89
C VAL A 215 12.77 22.93 5.50
N ALA A 216 13.54 24.01 5.36
CA ALA A 216 14.16 24.38 4.09
C ALA A 216 15.11 23.28 3.58
N ALA A 217 15.96 22.73 4.46
CA ALA A 217 16.84 21.62 4.11
C ALA A 217 16.06 20.34 3.73
N ALA A 218 14.95 20.05 4.42
CA ALA A 218 14.09 18.93 4.07
C ALA A 218 13.46 19.11 2.68
N LEU A 219 12.96 20.31 2.35
CA LEU A 219 12.40 20.63 1.03
C LEU A 219 13.43 20.47 -0.09
N VAL A 220 14.67 20.94 0.12
CA VAL A 220 15.77 20.77 -0.84
C VAL A 220 16.09 19.29 -1.02
N GLY A 221 16.05 18.51 0.06
CA GLY A 221 16.31 17.07 0.06
C GLY A 221 15.24 16.21 -0.62
N LEU A 222 14.03 16.74 -0.86
CA LEU A 222 12.95 15.98 -1.51
C LEU A 222 13.26 15.66 -2.98
N CYS A 223 14.04 16.50 -3.66
CA CYS A 223 14.40 16.33 -5.08
C CYS A 223 13.20 15.89 -5.94
N LEU A 224 12.10 16.67 -5.90
CA LEU A 224 10.85 16.32 -6.59
C LEU A 224 11.10 15.95 -8.06
N ASP A 225 10.66 14.76 -8.46
CA ASP A 225 10.87 14.21 -9.79
C ASP A 225 10.21 15.09 -10.87
N GLU A 226 10.92 15.35 -11.96
CA GLU A 226 10.38 16.05 -13.13
C GLU A 226 9.31 15.20 -13.78
N VAL A 227 8.06 15.68 -13.73
CA VAL A 227 6.92 14.99 -14.34
C VAL A 227 6.80 15.48 -15.79
N PRO A 228 7.04 14.61 -16.79
CA PRO A 228 6.95 15.03 -18.19
C PRO A 228 5.50 15.38 -18.53
N LEU A 229 5.29 16.55 -19.12
CA LEU A 229 3.98 16.93 -19.65
C LEU A 229 3.73 16.14 -20.94
N PRO A 230 2.74 15.21 -20.98
CA PRO A 230 2.46 14.48 -22.20
C PRO A 230 1.97 15.43 -23.29
N ALA A 231 2.28 15.13 -24.56
CA ALA A 231 1.79 15.92 -25.68
C ALA A 231 0.25 15.93 -25.72
N ALA A 232 -0.34 17.04 -26.19
CA ALA A 232 -1.76 17.06 -26.48
C ALA A 232 -2.02 16.18 -27.72
N PRO A 233 -3.11 15.39 -27.74
CA PRO A 233 -3.48 14.66 -28.94
C PRO A 233 -3.73 15.67 -30.07
N SER A 234 -3.07 15.46 -31.22
CA SER A 234 -3.27 16.30 -32.40
C SER A 234 -4.72 16.21 -32.88
N PRO A 235 -5.28 17.28 -33.48
CA PRO A 235 -6.58 17.19 -34.16
C PRO A 235 -6.52 16.07 -35.21
N GLY A 236 -7.39 15.07 -35.10
CA GLY A 236 -7.39 13.89 -35.98
C GLY A 236 -6.56 12.70 -35.50
N ALA A 237 -6.02 12.74 -34.27
CA ALA A 237 -5.41 11.57 -33.64
C ALA A 237 -6.41 10.40 -33.56
N THR A 238 -5.91 9.17 -33.68
CA THR A 238 -6.74 7.98 -33.51
C THR A 238 -7.26 7.90 -32.07
N ALA A 239 -8.39 7.21 -31.87
CA ALA A 239 -8.94 6.99 -30.53
C ALA A 239 -7.92 6.33 -29.58
N GLU A 240 -7.07 5.44 -30.10
CA GLU A 240 -5.98 4.80 -29.34
C GLU A 240 -4.90 5.80 -28.91
N ALA A 241 -4.48 6.70 -29.81
CA ALA A 241 -3.51 7.73 -29.48
C ALA A 241 -4.07 8.74 -28.46
N ALA A 242 -5.36 9.08 -28.56
CA ALA A 242 -6.05 9.92 -27.57
C ALA A 242 -6.10 9.24 -26.19
N ALA A 243 -6.49 7.95 -26.13
CA ALA A 243 -6.53 7.18 -24.90
C ALA A 243 -5.14 7.02 -24.25
N ALA A 244 -4.10 6.80 -25.06
CA ALA A 244 -2.71 6.73 -24.57
C ALA A 244 -2.24 8.08 -24.00
N ALA A 245 -2.58 9.19 -24.66
CA ALA A 245 -2.24 10.53 -24.17
C ALA A 245 -2.97 10.88 -22.86
N GLU A 246 -4.21 10.42 -22.70
CA GLU A 246 -4.99 10.58 -21.47
C GLU A 246 -4.41 9.71 -20.33
N ALA A 247 -4.04 8.46 -20.61
CA ALA A 247 -3.39 7.58 -19.62
C ALA A 247 -2.06 8.17 -19.13
N ALA A 248 -1.24 8.70 -20.05
CA ALA A 248 0.02 9.37 -19.69
C ALA A 248 -0.22 10.65 -18.86
N LEU A 249 -1.31 11.38 -19.15
CA LEU A 249 -1.70 12.56 -18.39
C LEU A 249 -2.14 12.19 -16.97
N GLN A 250 -2.88 11.09 -16.82
CA GLN A 250 -3.28 10.56 -15.52
C GLN A 250 -2.08 10.11 -14.69
N GLU A 251 -1.12 9.40 -15.30
CA GLU A 251 0.12 8.98 -14.62
C GLU A 251 0.94 10.19 -14.14
N ALA A 252 1.05 11.22 -14.99
CA ALA A 252 1.69 12.47 -14.64
C ALA A 252 0.98 13.18 -13.47
N ALA A 253 -0.35 13.23 -13.48
CA ALA A 253 -1.14 13.81 -12.39
C ALA A 253 -0.92 13.09 -11.05
N ILE A 254 -0.86 11.75 -11.07
CA ILE A 254 -0.57 10.93 -9.88
C ILE A 254 0.82 11.27 -9.32
N GLY A 255 1.86 11.32 -10.17
CA GLY A 255 3.21 11.68 -9.73
C GLY A 255 3.29 13.09 -9.13
N ALA A 256 2.56 14.05 -9.69
CA ALA A 256 2.48 15.40 -9.15
C ALA A 256 1.76 15.46 -7.78
N CYS A 257 0.71 14.65 -7.60
CA CYS A 257 0.00 14.52 -6.32
C CYS A 257 0.92 13.91 -5.23
N GLU A 258 1.65 12.85 -5.55
CA GLU A 258 2.64 12.26 -4.64
C GLU A 258 3.76 13.26 -4.28
N GLY A 259 4.21 14.08 -5.23
CA GLY A 259 5.16 15.16 -4.98
C GLY A 259 4.61 16.23 -4.02
N ALA A 260 3.35 16.63 -4.20
CA ALA A 260 2.68 17.59 -3.31
C ALA A 260 2.52 17.01 -1.88
N LEU A 261 2.14 15.75 -1.74
CA LEU A 261 2.05 15.03 -0.47
C LEU A 261 3.37 15.02 0.30
N ARG A 262 4.46 14.58 -0.34
CA ARG A 262 5.82 14.58 0.26
C ARG A 262 6.23 15.97 0.71
N THR A 263 5.83 17.01 -0.04
CA THR A 263 6.11 18.40 0.30
C THR A 263 5.29 18.87 1.51
N ALA A 264 4.02 18.51 1.60
CA ALA A 264 3.17 18.81 2.74
C ALA A 264 3.68 18.15 4.04
N GLU A 265 4.17 16.91 3.94
CA GLU A 265 4.82 16.21 5.05
C GLU A 265 6.12 16.90 5.50
N ALA A 266 6.96 17.33 4.55
CA ALA A 266 8.20 18.06 4.86
C ALA A 266 7.92 19.40 5.57
N LEU A 267 6.80 20.06 5.24
CA LEU A 267 6.29 21.25 5.93
C LEU A 267 5.64 20.94 7.29
N ARG A 268 5.41 19.66 7.61
CA ARG A 268 4.69 19.20 8.80
C ARG A 268 3.28 19.81 8.90
N LEU A 269 2.58 19.86 7.77
CA LEU A 269 1.19 20.31 7.76
C LEU A 269 0.32 19.33 8.57
N PRO A 270 -0.72 19.81 9.27
CA PRO A 270 -1.66 18.94 9.95
C PRO A 270 -2.47 18.14 8.91
N PRO A 271 -2.97 16.93 9.26
CA PRO A 271 -3.63 16.02 8.30
C PRO A 271 -4.78 16.67 7.51
N GLU A 272 -5.56 17.54 8.15
CA GLU A 272 -6.70 18.22 7.52
C GLU A 272 -6.24 19.16 6.39
N ARG A 273 -5.06 19.77 6.55
CA ARG A 273 -4.45 20.59 5.50
C ARG A 273 -3.87 19.74 4.39
N VAL A 274 -3.32 18.57 4.71
CA VAL A 274 -2.84 17.61 3.71
C VAL A 274 -4.00 17.15 2.83
N ASP A 275 -5.12 16.76 3.44
CA ASP A 275 -6.34 16.34 2.73
C ASP A 275 -6.89 17.44 1.82
N ALA A 276 -6.94 18.69 2.31
CA ALA A 276 -7.37 19.84 1.50
C ALA A 276 -6.44 20.09 0.30
N VAL A 277 -5.12 19.98 0.48
CA VAL A 277 -4.16 20.07 -0.63
C VAL A 277 -4.41 18.96 -1.65
N CYS A 278 -4.61 17.71 -1.20
CA CYS A 278 -4.91 16.59 -2.09
C CYS A 278 -6.20 16.81 -2.88
N GLY A 279 -7.27 17.27 -2.23
CA GLY A 279 -8.52 17.63 -2.90
C GLY A 279 -8.33 18.74 -3.92
N GLY A 280 -7.50 19.73 -3.61
CA GLY A 280 -7.17 20.84 -4.51
C GLY A 280 -6.38 20.43 -5.74
N VAL A 281 -5.39 19.53 -5.56
CA VAL A 281 -4.65 18.92 -6.68
C VAL A 281 -5.60 18.09 -7.53
N GLN A 282 -6.44 17.26 -6.90
CA GLN A 282 -7.42 16.43 -7.62
C GLN A 282 -8.36 17.30 -8.46
N ALA A 283 -8.96 18.35 -7.88
CA ALA A 283 -9.82 19.29 -8.57
C ALA A 283 -9.09 20.00 -9.73
N ALA A 284 -7.82 20.40 -9.54
CA ALA A 284 -7.01 20.99 -10.60
C ALA A 284 -6.65 20.01 -11.74
N THR A 285 -6.74 18.70 -11.47
CA THR A 285 -6.41 17.63 -12.44
C THR A 285 -7.63 16.89 -13.00
N GLU A 286 -8.85 17.22 -12.58
CA GLU A 286 -10.07 16.53 -13.00
C GLU A 286 -10.35 16.72 -14.49
N GLU A 287 -10.20 17.94 -15.00
CA GLU A 287 -10.31 18.20 -16.43
C GLU A 287 -8.96 18.13 -17.14
N ALA A 288 -8.89 17.47 -18.30
CA ALA A 288 -7.64 17.28 -19.04
C ALA A 288 -6.90 18.60 -19.37
N VAL A 289 -7.64 19.67 -19.67
CA VAL A 289 -7.05 21.01 -19.93
C VAL A 289 -6.50 21.63 -18.65
N ALA A 290 -7.25 21.54 -17.55
CA ALA A 290 -6.82 22.03 -16.24
C ALA A 290 -5.60 21.25 -15.73
N CYS A 291 -5.60 19.93 -15.89
CA CYS A 291 -4.50 19.03 -15.56
C CYS A 291 -3.22 19.44 -16.30
N ARG A 292 -3.29 19.66 -17.62
CA ARG A 292 -2.14 20.13 -18.41
C ARG A 292 -1.63 21.49 -17.95
N ARG A 293 -2.53 22.42 -17.60
CA ARG A 293 -2.15 23.72 -17.04
C ARG A 293 -1.46 23.57 -15.69
N PHE A 294 -2.01 22.74 -14.81
CA PHE A 294 -1.44 22.45 -13.50
C PHE A 294 -0.03 21.86 -13.63
N LEU A 295 0.13 20.80 -14.44
CA LEU A 295 1.39 20.12 -14.68
C LEU A 295 2.41 21.00 -15.42
N GLY A 296 1.98 21.87 -16.33
CA GLY A 296 2.87 22.75 -17.09
C GLY A 296 3.30 24.01 -16.33
N MET A 297 2.52 24.48 -15.36
CA MET A 297 2.73 25.78 -14.72
C MET A 297 2.88 25.71 -13.21
N GLU A 298 1.93 25.09 -12.52
CA GLU A 298 1.85 25.14 -11.06
C GLU A 298 2.78 24.14 -10.39
N TYR A 299 2.83 22.89 -10.88
CA TYR A 299 3.73 21.88 -10.34
C TYR A 299 5.22 22.23 -10.52
N PRO A 300 5.68 22.72 -11.70
CA PRO A 300 7.07 23.17 -11.85
C PRO A 300 7.45 24.36 -10.97
N ARG A 301 6.48 25.22 -10.62
CA ARG A 301 6.69 26.30 -9.64
C ARG A 301 6.94 25.74 -8.24
N LEU A 302 6.14 24.76 -7.82
CA LEU A 302 6.36 24.04 -6.57
C LEU A 302 7.76 23.38 -6.54
N GLN A 303 8.13 22.67 -7.62
CA GLN A 303 9.44 22.02 -7.72
C GLN A 303 10.60 23.00 -7.56
N ARG A 304 10.57 24.12 -8.27
CA ARG A 304 11.61 25.17 -8.15
C ARG A 304 11.65 25.76 -6.75
N ALA A 305 10.50 25.99 -6.12
CA ALA A 305 10.43 26.50 -4.76
C ALA A 305 11.02 25.50 -3.74
N CYS A 306 10.71 24.21 -3.86
CA CYS A 306 11.29 23.15 -3.03
C CYS A 306 12.82 23.05 -3.24
N ALA A 307 13.28 23.04 -4.49
CA ALA A 307 14.71 22.98 -4.82
C ALA A 307 15.50 24.20 -4.29
N ALA A 308 14.85 25.36 -4.19
CA ALA A 308 15.42 26.57 -3.60
C ALA A 308 15.29 26.63 -2.06
N GLY A 309 14.59 25.68 -1.42
CA GLY A 309 14.27 25.74 0.00
C GLY A 309 13.38 26.93 0.39
N ALA A 310 12.58 27.45 -0.55
CA ALA A 310 11.77 28.65 -0.36
C ALA A 310 10.47 28.34 0.40
N VAL A 311 10.59 28.08 1.71
CA VAL A 311 9.51 27.61 2.60
C VAL A 311 8.22 28.42 2.45
N GLU A 312 8.29 29.75 2.47
CA GLU A 312 7.13 30.62 2.39
C GLU A 312 6.42 30.56 1.02
N VAL A 313 7.17 30.37 -0.06
CA VAL A 313 6.59 30.18 -1.41
C VAL A 313 5.86 28.84 -1.49
N VAL A 314 6.43 27.78 -0.90
CA VAL A 314 5.81 26.45 -0.85
C VAL A 314 4.53 26.49 0.00
N ARG A 315 4.55 27.14 1.17
CA ARG A 315 3.34 27.30 2.01
C ARG A 315 2.24 28.06 1.30
N ALA A 316 2.57 29.20 0.69
CA ALA A 316 1.61 29.98 -0.07
C ALA A 316 1.04 29.19 -1.27
N TRP A 317 1.84 28.31 -1.88
CA TRP A 317 1.35 27.38 -2.90
C TRP A 317 0.35 26.37 -2.30
N MET A 318 0.69 25.73 -1.17
CA MET A 318 -0.19 24.78 -0.49
C MET A 318 -1.53 25.40 -0.09
N ASP A 319 -1.52 26.63 0.45
CA ASP A 319 -2.74 27.34 0.83
C ASP A 319 -3.65 27.64 -0.37
N ARG A 320 -3.08 28.09 -1.50
CA ARG A 320 -3.85 28.31 -2.73
C ARG A 320 -4.42 27.02 -3.29
N THR A 321 -3.62 25.95 -3.31
CA THR A 321 -4.08 24.64 -3.77
C THR A 321 -5.19 24.11 -2.88
N ALA A 322 -5.04 24.19 -1.55
CA ALA A 322 -6.07 23.78 -0.60
C ALA A 322 -7.39 24.54 -0.80
N ALA A 323 -7.34 25.83 -1.13
CA ALA A 323 -8.52 26.65 -1.43
C ALA A 323 -9.26 26.24 -2.72
N LEU A 324 -8.67 25.40 -3.58
CA LEU A 324 -9.36 24.84 -4.75
C LEU A 324 -10.27 23.65 -4.39
N SER A 325 -10.13 23.10 -3.18
CA SER A 325 -10.93 21.95 -2.72
C SER A 325 -12.31 22.33 -2.13
N SER A 326 -12.52 23.63 -1.87
CA SER A 326 -13.74 24.19 -1.28
C SER A 326 -14.66 24.78 -2.34
#